data_AF-A0A7L4QZP3-F1
#
_entry.id   AF-A0A7L4QZP3-F1
#
_cell.length_a   1.000
_cell.length_b   1.000
_cell.length_c   1.000
_cell.angle_alpha   90.00
_cell.angle_beta   90.00
_cell.angle_gamma   90.00
#
_symmetry.space_group_name_H-M   'P 1'
#
loop_
_entity.id
_entity.type
_entity.pdbx_description
1 polymer ?
#
loop_
_entity_poly.entity_id
_entity_poly.type
_entity_poly.pdbx_seq_one_letter_code
_entity_poly.pdbx_strand_id
1 'polypeptide(L)'
;MLLFISLVLSVGVCSADSVTVRGEVLDSGNVSSIKWDGSNWGALYFALNDAGSNTESVYYENVDPENPAIGAAPANNIIDKKELVYSTHTYNKKFKLSAKTDATAVSTYSVIPLFGKRYIAVNDDASKMTTLVTEQGGSAEKQLKEGESWEIGKGYSLKVDQLDADAGKAFVILYKDGVELDSDVLDMEGTDDDRAFIVKEDLAGMEDVVYFATYLENTFKGTSESFAIIKYTWLIDKDNIMSIEEGDKFGLLKCRAISENWINMSNDAVITLEMNDAVYFTDDWYLKTSKAGMGTDDGFLFYPAMNVVFETATETENVVEIPSSTESEPEIVEEATSEADPTVVDDIPADSSSVSSADVSTAEYGPEEHVQTSESLPGFLSITAVAGLVMSVFILNRRLE
;
A
#
# COMPACT_ATOMS: atom_id res chain seq x y z
N MET A 1 -46.26 18.10 -37.19
CA MET A 1 -45.99 16.76 -36.64
C MET A 1 -44.51 16.73 -36.30
N LEU A 2 -44.15 17.06 -35.04
CA LEU A 2 -42.76 17.01 -34.58
C LEU A 2 -42.44 15.56 -34.17
N LEU A 3 -41.36 15.00 -34.71
CA LEU A 3 -40.85 13.69 -34.37
C LEU A 3 -39.83 13.85 -33.24
N PHE A 4 -40.15 13.36 -32.04
CA PHE A 4 -39.18 13.23 -30.95
C PHE A 4 -38.43 11.92 -31.13
N ILE A 5 -37.13 11.98 -31.41
CA ILE A 5 -36.23 10.82 -31.35
C ILE A 5 -35.68 10.78 -29.93
N SER A 6 -36.13 9.79 -29.15
CA SER A 6 -35.59 9.50 -27.83
C SER A 6 -34.30 8.67 -28.00
N LEU A 7 -33.16 9.29 -27.73
CA LEU A 7 -31.87 8.60 -27.63
C LEU A 7 -31.80 7.94 -26.26
N VAL A 8 -31.91 6.60 -26.21
CA VAL A 8 -31.66 5.82 -25.00
C VAL A 8 -30.16 5.56 -24.95
N LEU A 9 -29.44 6.27 -24.09
CA LEU A 9 -28.06 5.94 -23.74
C LEU A 9 -28.11 4.76 -22.75
N SER A 10 -27.89 3.55 -23.25
CA SER A 10 -27.54 2.42 -22.38
C SER A 10 -26.11 2.65 -21.89
N VAL A 11 -25.96 3.09 -20.64
CA VAL A 11 -24.68 2.97 -19.93
C VAL A 11 -24.38 1.47 -19.79
N GLY A 12 -23.44 0.99 -20.59
CA GLY A 12 -22.86 -0.33 -20.38
C GLY A 12 -22.19 -0.34 -19.02
N VAL A 13 -22.64 -1.21 -18.13
CA VAL A 13 -21.92 -1.51 -16.89
C VAL A 13 -20.63 -2.20 -17.32
N CYS A 14 -19.53 -1.46 -17.37
CA CYS A 14 -18.22 -2.04 -17.53
C CYS A 14 -17.95 -2.83 -16.24
N SER A 15 -17.93 -4.16 -16.32
CA SER A 15 -17.44 -4.99 -15.23
C SER A 15 -15.97 -4.65 -15.06
N ALA A 16 -15.62 -3.94 -13.99
CA ALA A 16 -14.22 -3.71 -13.66
C ALA A 16 -13.61 -5.05 -13.23
N ASP A 17 -12.49 -5.44 -13.84
CA ASP A 17 -11.78 -6.65 -13.44
C ASP A 17 -11.22 -6.45 -12.02
N SER A 18 -11.53 -7.40 -11.14
CA SER A 18 -11.02 -7.42 -9.76
C SER A 18 -10.12 -8.63 -9.53
N VAL A 19 -9.01 -8.43 -8.83
CA VAL A 19 -8.13 -9.52 -8.38
C VAL A 19 -8.33 -9.73 -6.89
N THR A 20 -8.52 -10.99 -6.48
CA THR A 20 -8.58 -11.37 -5.07
C THR A 20 -7.18 -11.56 -4.50
N VAL A 21 -6.87 -10.85 -3.41
CA VAL A 21 -5.68 -11.04 -2.58
C VAL A 21 -6.09 -11.80 -1.33
N ARG A 22 -5.79 -13.11 -1.30
CA ARG A 22 -6.16 -14.00 -0.18
C ARG A 22 -4.99 -14.29 0.75
N GLY A 23 -5.31 -14.56 2.01
CA GLY A 23 -4.39 -15.11 2.98
C GLY A 23 -4.22 -16.62 2.84
N GLU A 24 -3.30 -17.15 3.64
CA GLU A 24 -3.13 -18.58 3.84
C GLU A 24 -4.41 -19.21 4.39
N VAL A 25 -4.69 -20.44 3.95
CA VAL A 25 -5.85 -21.20 4.41
C VAL A 25 -5.51 -21.85 5.73
N LEU A 26 -6.24 -21.50 6.79
CA LEU A 26 -6.03 -22.04 8.13
C LEU A 26 -7.18 -22.97 8.53
N ASP A 27 -6.88 -23.85 9.47
CA ASP A 27 -7.80 -24.86 10.01
C ASP A 27 -8.46 -24.35 11.30
N SER A 28 -9.79 -24.25 11.30
CA SER A 28 -10.55 -23.80 12.47
C SER A 28 -10.39 -24.72 13.68
N GLY A 29 -10.08 -26.01 13.47
CA GLY A 29 -9.86 -26.97 14.57
C GLY A 29 -8.58 -26.68 15.36
N ASN A 30 -7.65 -25.90 14.82
CA ASN A 30 -6.42 -25.49 15.50
C ASN A 30 -6.45 -23.98 15.82
N VAL A 31 -7.32 -23.58 16.74
CA VAL A 31 -7.56 -22.18 17.09
C VAL A 31 -6.30 -21.38 17.45
N SER A 32 -5.33 -22.03 18.10
CA SER A 32 -4.07 -21.39 18.50
C SER A 32 -3.17 -20.98 17.32
N SER A 33 -3.44 -21.53 16.14
CA SER A 33 -2.69 -21.24 14.91
C SER A 33 -3.37 -20.20 14.01
N ILE A 34 -4.57 -19.75 14.35
CA ILE A 34 -5.35 -18.83 13.53
C ILE A 34 -4.77 -17.42 13.65
N LYS A 35 -3.81 -17.11 12.78
CA LYS A 35 -3.19 -15.80 12.66
C LYS A 35 -2.74 -15.53 11.23
N TRP A 36 -3.08 -14.35 10.74
CA TRP A 36 -2.56 -13.78 9.51
C TRP A 36 -1.73 -12.55 9.83
N ASP A 37 -0.57 -12.46 9.20
CA ASP A 37 0.29 -11.28 9.19
C ASP A 37 0.88 -11.09 7.78
N GLY A 38 1.75 -10.10 7.59
CA GLY A 38 2.35 -9.79 6.29
C GLY A 38 3.14 -10.93 5.64
N SER A 39 3.46 -12.00 6.37
CA SER A 39 4.14 -13.18 5.84
C SER A 39 3.21 -14.17 5.13
N ASN A 40 1.92 -14.19 5.47
CA ASN A 40 0.97 -15.17 4.96
C ASN A 40 -0.36 -14.55 4.47
N TRP A 41 -0.50 -13.23 4.49
CA TRP A 41 -1.58 -12.52 3.82
C TRP A 41 -1.10 -11.21 3.18
N GLY A 42 -0.98 -11.20 1.85
CA GLY A 42 -0.44 -10.08 1.08
C GLY A 42 -1.30 -8.81 1.04
N ALA A 43 -2.46 -8.79 1.70
CA ALA A 43 -3.24 -7.57 1.92
C ALA A 43 -2.69 -6.73 3.09
N LEU A 44 -1.98 -7.36 4.03
CA LEU A 44 -1.34 -6.68 5.14
C LEU A 44 -0.01 -6.08 4.68
N TYR A 45 0.33 -4.93 5.24
CA TYR A 45 1.56 -4.25 4.84
C TYR A 45 2.78 -5.05 5.28
N PHE A 46 3.71 -5.25 4.33
CA PHE A 46 5.02 -5.81 4.59
C PHE A 46 6.06 -5.23 3.63
N ALA A 47 7.03 -4.50 4.19
CA ALA A 47 8.12 -3.92 3.42
C ALA A 47 9.38 -4.79 3.58
N LEU A 48 9.72 -5.53 2.52
CA LEU A 48 10.86 -6.47 2.50
C LEU A 48 12.20 -5.85 2.93
N ASN A 49 12.39 -4.56 2.66
CA ASN A 49 13.64 -3.85 2.96
C ASN A 49 13.61 -3.09 4.30
N ASP A 50 12.49 -3.10 5.00
CA ASP A 50 12.32 -2.43 6.29
C ASP A 50 12.21 -3.50 7.38
N ALA A 51 13.28 -3.68 8.14
CA ALA A 51 13.32 -4.61 9.27
C ALA A 51 12.25 -4.25 10.30
N GLY A 52 11.48 -5.25 10.75
CA GLY A 52 10.40 -5.04 11.71
C GLY A 52 9.11 -4.48 11.12
N SER A 53 8.97 -4.40 9.78
CA SER A 53 7.78 -3.85 9.14
C SER A 53 6.53 -4.73 9.21
N ASN A 54 6.67 -6.03 9.51
CA ASN A 54 5.55 -6.95 9.73
C ASN A 54 4.91 -6.67 11.09
N THR A 55 4.02 -5.69 11.13
CA THR A 55 3.44 -5.14 12.36
C THR A 55 1.92 -5.27 12.43
N GLU A 56 1.27 -5.51 11.30
CA GLU A 56 -0.16 -5.79 11.23
C GLU A 56 -0.45 -7.27 11.36
N SER A 57 -1.51 -7.60 12.07
CA SER A 57 -2.04 -8.97 12.11
C SER A 57 -3.54 -9.01 12.32
N VAL A 58 -4.16 -10.07 11.80
CA VAL A 58 -5.52 -10.47 12.13
C VAL A 58 -5.44 -11.86 12.74
N TYR A 59 -6.01 -12.07 13.91
CA TYR A 59 -5.97 -13.37 14.59
C TYR A 59 -7.26 -13.65 15.34
N TYR A 60 -7.46 -14.93 15.68
CA TYR A 60 -8.56 -15.38 16.51
C TYR A 60 -8.09 -15.62 17.95
N GLU A 61 -8.89 -15.22 18.91
CA GLU A 61 -8.72 -15.55 20.31
C GLU A 61 -10.07 -15.89 20.93
N ASN A 62 -10.20 -17.06 21.56
CA ASN A 62 -11.39 -17.37 22.35
C ASN A 62 -11.27 -16.65 23.70
N VAL A 63 -11.97 -15.51 23.81
CA VAL A 63 -11.94 -14.65 25.00
C VAL A 63 -12.96 -15.07 26.07
N ASP A 64 -13.94 -15.89 25.71
CA ASP A 64 -14.98 -16.39 26.60
C ASP A 64 -15.10 -17.92 26.49
N PRO A 65 -14.43 -18.66 27.39
CA PRO A 65 -14.39 -20.12 27.32
C PRO A 65 -15.75 -20.79 27.56
N GLU A 66 -16.79 -20.04 27.96
CA GLU A 66 -18.16 -20.55 28.02
C GLU A 66 -18.78 -20.71 26.63
N ASN A 67 -18.31 -19.95 25.65
CA ASN A 67 -18.73 -20.08 24.26
C ASN A 67 -17.85 -21.10 23.51
N PRO A 68 -18.44 -21.94 22.64
CA PRO A 68 -17.65 -22.87 21.84
C PRO A 68 -16.72 -22.08 20.92
N ALA A 69 -15.45 -22.46 20.86
CA ALA A 69 -14.52 -21.83 19.93
C ALA A 69 -14.95 -22.04 18.47
N ILE A 70 -14.47 -21.20 17.55
CA ILE A 70 -14.63 -21.46 16.12
C ILE A 70 -14.09 -22.87 15.79
N GLY A 71 -14.82 -23.61 14.95
CA GLY A 71 -14.48 -24.98 14.56
C GLY A 71 -14.85 -26.05 15.60
N ALA A 72 -15.24 -25.69 16.82
CA ALA A 72 -15.60 -26.66 17.84
C ALA A 72 -16.83 -27.49 17.43
N ALA A 73 -16.82 -28.79 17.74
CA ALA A 73 -17.86 -29.71 17.30
C ALA A 73 -19.25 -29.36 17.89
N PRO A 74 -20.33 -29.37 17.07
CA PRO A 74 -20.31 -29.58 15.62
C PRO A 74 -19.96 -28.28 14.87
N ALA A 75 -18.81 -28.25 14.19
CA ALA A 75 -18.36 -27.23 13.23
C ALA A 75 -18.80 -25.78 13.54
N ASN A 76 -18.59 -25.28 14.77
CA ASN A 76 -19.06 -23.95 15.16
C ASN A 76 -18.50 -22.88 14.21
N ASN A 77 -19.37 -22.22 13.46
CA ASN A 77 -19.03 -21.21 12.46
C ASN A 77 -19.22 -19.78 13.00
N ILE A 78 -19.36 -19.63 14.31
CA ILE A 78 -19.58 -18.37 14.99
C ILE A 78 -18.27 -17.88 15.58
N ILE A 79 -17.93 -16.64 15.28
CA ILE A 79 -16.91 -15.86 15.97
C ILE A 79 -17.67 -14.89 16.88
N ASP A 80 -17.54 -15.07 18.18
CA ASP A 80 -18.20 -14.22 19.16
C ASP A 80 -17.57 -12.84 19.22
N LYS A 81 -18.26 -11.91 19.88
CA LYS A 81 -17.76 -10.53 20.03
C LYS A 81 -16.38 -10.55 20.67
N LYS A 82 -15.47 -9.76 20.10
CA LYS A 82 -14.08 -9.59 20.49
C LYS A 82 -13.14 -10.75 20.17
N GLU A 83 -13.59 -11.80 19.50
CA GLU A 83 -12.75 -12.96 19.18
C GLU A 83 -11.96 -12.82 17.88
N LEU A 84 -12.42 -12.00 16.91
CA LEU A 84 -11.61 -11.62 15.75
C LEU A 84 -10.91 -10.31 16.05
N VAL A 85 -9.58 -10.38 16.15
CA VAL A 85 -8.74 -9.28 16.58
C VAL A 85 -7.87 -8.81 15.44
N TYR A 86 -7.87 -7.50 15.18
CA TYR A 86 -6.91 -6.81 14.35
C TYR A 86 -5.96 -6.02 15.25
N SER A 87 -4.66 -6.17 15.04
CA SER A 87 -3.64 -5.45 15.79
C SER A 87 -2.60 -4.88 14.85
N THR A 88 -2.16 -3.66 15.13
CA THR A 88 -1.02 -3.02 14.47
C THR A 88 -0.14 -2.32 15.48
N HIS A 89 1.15 -2.15 15.18
CA HIS A 89 2.06 -1.36 15.99
C HIS A 89 3.08 -0.61 15.12
N THR A 90 3.69 0.43 15.67
CA THR A 90 4.72 1.18 14.94
C THR A 90 6.00 0.35 14.78
N TYR A 91 6.76 0.68 13.74
CA TYR A 91 8.16 0.32 13.63
C TYR A 91 8.99 1.54 13.24
N ASN A 92 10.23 1.60 13.72
CA ASN A 92 11.07 2.78 13.54
C ASN A 92 11.89 2.71 12.26
N LYS A 93 11.96 3.85 11.56
CA LYS A 93 12.92 4.09 10.48
C LYS A 93 13.84 5.23 10.85
N LYS A 94 15.10 5.13 10.44
CA LYS A 94 16.04 6.26 10.58
C LYS A 94 15.78 7.29 9.49
N PHE A 95 15.87 8.56 9.85
CA PHE A 95 15.99 9.61 8.85
C PHE A 95 17.25 9.36 8.02
N LYS A 96 17.16 9.51 6.69
CA LYS A 96 18.34 9.35 5.82
C LYS A 96 19.42 10.36 6.15
N LEU A 97 19.02 11.56 6.60
CA LEU A 97 19.89 12.59 7.14
C LEU A 97 20.82 12.01 8.23
N SER A 98 20.26 11.51 9.33
CA SER A 98 21.03 10.94 10.45
C SER A 98 21.62 9.55 10.17
N ALA A 99 21.17 8.88 9.10
CA ALA A 99 21.74 7.61 8.67
C ALA A 99 22.98 7.78 7.75
N LYS A 100 23.18 8.98 7.19
CA LYS A 100 24.22 9.27 6.19
C LYS A 100 25.18 10.39 6.58
N THR A 101 24.88 11.10 7.65
CA THR A 101 25.65 12.23 8.19
C THR A 101 25.74 12.08 9.71
N ASP A 102 26.51 12.95 10.36
CA ASP A 102 26.61 13.06 11.81
C ASP A 102 25.58 14.05 12.41
N ALA A 103 24.58 14.49 11.63
CA ALA A 103 23.49 15.35 12.11
C ALA A 103 22.70 14.67 13.24
N THR A 104 22.41 15.43 14.29
CA THR A 104 21.74 14.95 15.51
C THR A 104 20.36 15.57 15.75
N ALA A 105 19.96 16.56 14.95
CA ALA A 105 18.68 17.25 15.07
C ALA A 105 17.44 16.34 14.91
N VAL A 106 17.59 15.23 14.18
CA VAL A 106 16.58 14.17 14.03
C VAL A 106 17.26 12.80 14.13
N SER A 107 16.52 11.74 14.46
CA SER A 107 17.08 10.39 14.61
C SER A 107 16.25 9.33 13.89
N THR A 108 15.03 9.07 14.38
CA THR A 108 14.07 8.12 13.82
C THR A 108 12.69 8.74 13.69
N TYR A 109 11.89 8.17 12.81
CA TYR A 109 10.46 8.41 12.72
C TYR A 109 9.72 7.07 12.76
N SER A 110 8.53 7.05 13.37
CA SER A 110 7.67 5.87 13.44
C SER A 110 6.81 5.72 12.19
N VAL A 111 6.81 4.51 11.63
CA VAL A 111 5.87 4.09 10.58
C VAL A 111 4.83 3.19 11.23
N ILE A 112 3.55 3.44 10.93
CA ILE A 112 2.45 2.58 11.34
C ILE A 112 1.67 2.14 10.10
N PRO A 113 1.61 0.84 9.83
CA PRO A 113 0.71 0.32 8.83
C PRO A 113 -0.69 0.15 9.41
N LEU A 114 -1.71 0.51 8.64
CA LEU A 114 -3.11 0.44 9.05
C LEU A 114 -3.97 0.02 7.86
N PHE A 115 -4.67 -1.11 8.00
CA PHE A 115 -5.45 -1.77 6.96
C PHE A 115 -4.67 -1.94 5.64
N GLY A 116 -3.42 -2.41 5.72
CA GLY A 116 -2.56 -2.62 4.55
C GLY A 116 -1.96 -1.35 3.94
N LYS A 117 -2.30 -0.17 4.47
CA LYS A 117 -1.76 1.13 4.01
C LYS A 117 -0.68 1.62 4.97
N ARG A 118 0.33 2.29 4.44
CA ARG A 118 1.46 2.81 5.22
C ARG A 118 1.22 4.26 5.65
N TYR A 119 1.33 4.54 6.93
CA TYR A 119 1.28 5.88 7.52
C TYR A 119 2.53 6.18 8.36
N ILE A 120 2.72 7.45 8.68
CA ILE A 120 3.72 7.92 9.65
C ILE A 120 2.97 8.26 10.94
N ALA A 121 3.37 7.63 12.05
CA ALA A 121 2.88 8.00 13.36
C ALA A 121 3.54 9.33 13.76
N VAL A 122 2.71 10.33 14.02
CA VAL A 122 3.15 11.69 14.29
C VAL A 122 3.70 11.74 15.71
N ASN A 123 4.95 12.19 15.84
CA ASN A 123 5.66 12.22 17.12
C ASN A 123 5.62 10.88 17.88
N ASP A 124 5.74 9.78 17.13
CA ASP A 124 5.69 8.40 17.61
C ASP A 124 4.36 7.95 18.24
N ASP A 125 3.30 8.76 18.18
CA ASP A 125 1.95 8.40 18.63
C ASP A 125 1.19 7.60 17.56
N ALA A 126 1.01 6.30 17.80
CA ALA A 126 0.27 5.39 16.93
C ALA A 126 -1.17 5.84 16.66
N SER A 127 -1.80 6.59 17.57
CA SER A 127 -3.18 7.05 17.40
C SER A 127 -3.31 8.24 16.45
N LYS A 128 -2.23 8.97 16.19
CA LYS A 128 -2.20 10.16 15.33
C LYS A 128 -1.24 9.94 14.18
N MET A 129 -1.75 9.86 12.97
CA MET A 129 -0.93 9.49 11.82
C MET A 129 -1.24 10.31 10.58
N THR A 130 -0.28 10.39 9.67
CA THR A 130 -0.43 11.08 8.38
C THR A 130 0.30 10.32 7.28
N THR A 131 0.11 10.75 6.05
CA THR A 131 0.84 10.21 4.89
C THR A 131 2.21 10.83 4.75
N LEU A 132 3.18 10.02 4.29
CA LEU A 132 4.46 10.53 3.83
C LEU A 132 4.29 11.19 2.45
N VAL A 133 4.68 12.45 2.32
CA VAL A 133 4.66 13.18 1.05
C VAL A 133 5.89 12.86 0.23
N THR A 134 7.07 12.86 0.86
CA THR A 134 8.34 12.58 0.19
C THR A 134 9.35 11.99 1.15
N GLU A 135 10.12 11.03 0.66
CA GLU A 135 11.36 10.57 1.28
C GLU A 135 12.38 10.29 0.17
N GLN A 136 13.32 11.21 -0.03
CA GLN A 136 14.32 11.15 -1.09
C GLN A 136 15.20 9.91 -0.94
N GLY A 137 15.50 9.19 -2.03
CA GLY A 137 16.42 8.05 -2.03
C GLY A 137 17.79 8.39 -1.44
N GLY A 138 18.49 7.42 -0.82
CA GLY A 138 19.77 7.67 -0.15
C GLY A 138 20.91 8.14 -1.08
N SER A 139 20.79 7.90 -2.40
CA SER A 139 21.70 8.39 -3.42
C SER A 139 21.07 9.47 -4.31
N ALA A 140 19.80 9.83 -4.07
CA ALA A 140 19.12 10.81 -4.88
C ALA A 140 19.55 12.21 -4.46
N GLU A 141 19.63 13.10 -5.45
CA GLU A 141 20.13 14.46 -5.30
C GLU A 141 19.18 15.41 -6.02
N LYS A 142 18.99 16.60 -5.44
CA LYS A 142 18.31 17.70 -6.11
C LYS A 142 19.29 18.86 -6.24
N GLN A 143 19.54 19.30 -7.45
CA GLN A 143 20.29 20.53 -7.71
C GLN A 143 19.33 21.71 -7.75
N LEU A 144 19.69 22.81 -7.09
CA LEU A 144 18.92 24.06 -7.07
C LEU A 144 19.84 25.26 -7.23
N LYS A 145 19.52 26.11 -8.22
CA LYS A 145 20.16 27.41 -8.41
C LYS A 145 19.56 28.46 -7.48
N GLU A 146 20.26 29.58 -7.33
CA GLU A 146 19.71 30.77 -6.68
C GLU A 146 18.38 31.18 -7.33
N GLY A 147 17.36 31.42 -6.52
CA GLY A 147 16.01 31.75 -6.92
C GLY A 147 15.16 30.57 -7.40
N GLU A 148 15.73 29.37 -7.56
CA GLU A 148 15.01 28.19 -8.02
C GLU A 148 14.18 27.55 -6.88
N SER A 149 12.98 27.09 -7.22
CA SER A 149 12.10 26.34 -6.32
C SER A 149 11.92 24.90 -6.79
N TRP A 150 11.93 23.97 -5.85
CA TRP A 150 11.61 22.57 -6.05
C TRP A 150 10.23 22.25 -5.49
N GLU A 151 9.29 21.89 -6.36
CA GLU A 151 8.02 21.27 -5.95
C GLU A 151 8.28 19.87 -5.38
N ILE A 152 8.07 19.70 -4.07
CA ILE A 152 8.27 18.44 -3.36
C ILE A 152 7.02 17.56 -3.48
N GLY A 153 5.83 18.17 -3.38
CA GLY A 153 4.55 17.47 -3.51
C GLY A 153 3.49 18.05 -2.57
N LYS A 154 2.20 17.78 -2.85
CA LYS A 154 1.06 18.29 -2.05
C LYS A 154 1.13 19.80 -1.71
N GLY A 155 1.58 20.61 -2.68
CA GLY A 155 1.71 22.07 -2.52
C GLY A 155 2.94 22.54 -1.74
N TYR A 156 3.78 21.62 -1.23
CA TYR A 156 5.05 21.98 -0.60
C TYR A 156 6.14 22.21 -1.63
N SER A 157 6.93 23.27 -1.44
CA SER A 157 8.13 23.52 -2.25
C SER A 157 9.28 24.09 -1.43
N LEU A 158 10.50 23.75 -1.82
CA LEU A 158 11.74 24.25 -1.21
C LEU A 158 12.46 25.15 -2.20
N LYS A 159 12.72 26.39 -1.78
CA LYS A 159 13.43 27.38 -2.59
C LYS A 159 14.83 27.62 -2.03
N VAL A 160 15.84 27.69 -2.89
CA VAL A 160 17.13 28.32 -2.56
C VAL A 160 16.99 29.80 -2.91
N ASP A 161 16.72 30.65 -1.91
CA ASP A 161 16.47 32.06 -2.14
C ASP A 161 17.75 32.82 -2.48
N GLN A 162 18.84 32.57 -1.73
CA GLN A 162 20.17 33.12 -1.98
C GLN A 162 21.22 32.02 -1.89
N LEU A 163 22.26 32.10 -2.73
CA LEU A 163 23.36 31.15 -2.74
C LEU A 163 24.71 31.86 -2.84
N ASP A 164 25.50 31.83 -1.77
CA ASP A 164 26.92 32.15 -1.80
C ASP A 164 27.71 30.85 -1.92
N ALA A 165 27.92 30.40 -3.16
CA ALA A 165 28.64 29.16 -3.42
C ALA A 165 30.16 29.24 -3.14
N ASP A 166 30.74 30.44 -3.02
CA ASP A 166 32.14 30.59 -2.59
C ASP A 166 32.27 30.39 -1.08
N ALA A 167 31.36 30.99 -0.31
CA ALA A 167 31.32 30.85 1.14
C ALA A 167 30.62 29.57 1.61
N GLY A 168 30.04 28.79 0.69
CA GLY A 168 29.34 27.55 1.01
C GLY A 168 28.03 27.75 1.78
N LYS A 169 27.35 28.89 1.59
CA LYS A 169 26.12 29.24 2.31
C LYS A 169 24.91 29.29 1.38
N ALA A 170 23.82 28.65 1.79
CA ALA A 170 22.56 28.68 1.08
C ALA A 170 21.43 29.13 2.00
N PHE A 171 20.74 30.22 1.65
CA PHE A 171 19.51 30.63 2.33
C PHE A 171 18.33 29.91 1.69
N VAL A 172 17.65 29.06 2.46
CA VAL A 172 16.56 28.21 1.99
C VAL A 172 15.25 28.59 2.65
N ILE A 173 14.15 28.43 1.91
CA ILE A 173 12.81 28.73 2.39
C ILE A 173 11.87 27.59 2.00
N LEU A 174 11.13 27.05 2.97
CA LEU A 174 10.07 26.08 2.75
C LEU A 174 8.73 26.80 2.59
N TYR A 175 7.98 26.44 1.56
CA TYR A 175 6.65 26.98 1.27
C TYR A 175 5.59 25.88 1.31
N LYS A 176 4.36 26.28 1.60
CA LYS A 176 3.13 25.53 1.33
C LYS A 176 2.13 26.43 0.61
N ASP A 177 1.74 26.03 -0.59
CA ASP A 177 0.78 26.77 -1.43
C ASP A 177 1.16 28.25 -1.62
N GLY A 178 2.47 28.51 -1.74
CA GLY A 178 3.05 29.85 -1.90
C GLY A 178 3.17 30.66 -0.61
N VAL A 179 2.75 30.13 0.54
CA VAL A 179 2.94 30.74 1.86
C VAL A 179 4.22 30.19 2.48
N GLU A 180 5.10 31.10 2.93
CA GLU A 180 6.32 30.73 3.66
C GLU A 180 5.96 30.05 4.98
N LEU A 181 6.56 28.88 5.21
CA LEU A 181 6.42 28.13 6.46
C LEU A 181 7.59 28.41 7.40
N ASP A 182 8.82 28.28 6.90
CA ASP A 182 10.04 28.50 7.67
C ASP A 182 11.24 28.73 6.72
N SER A 183 12.34 29.24 7.25
CA SER A 183 13.58 29.51 6.50
C SER A 183 14.82 29.36 7.36
N ASP A 184 15.96 29.03 6.73
CA ASP A 184 17.24 28.93 7.42
C ASP A 184 18.44 29.16 6.48
N VAL A 185 19.61 29.46 7.06
CA VAL A 185 20.88 29.56 6.35
C VAL A 185 21.72 28.32 6.63
N LEU A 186 21.90 27.51 5.60
CA LEU A 186 22.72 26.28 5.67
C LEU A 186 24.17 26.59 5.34
N ASP A 187 25.09 26.05 6.14
CA ASP A 187 26.51 26.41 6.11
C ASP A 187 27.43 25.20 5.96
N MET A 188 28.09 25.08 4.79
CA MET A 188 29.05 24.01 4.49
C MET A 188 30.30 24.02 5.38
N GLU A 189 30.63 25.14 6.02
CA GLU A 189 31.76 25.23 6.96
C GLU A 189 31.38 24.85 8.40
N GLY A 190 30.08 24.65 8.65
CA GLY A 190 29.54 24.25 9.95
C GLY A 190 29.56 22.74 10.20
N THR A 191 28.87 22.34 11.26
CA THR A 191 28.56 20.94 11.58
C THR A 191 27.50 20.37 10.64
N ASP A 192 27.24 19.07 10.70
CA ASP A 192 26.15 18.49 9.91
C ASP A 192 24.76 18.99 10.32
N ASP A 193 24.61 19.45 11.57
CA ASP A 193 23.38 20.12 12.01
C ASP A 193 23.26 21.53 11.40
N ASP A 194 24.36 22.27 11.23
CA ASP A 194 24.36 23.58 10.53
C ASP A 194 24.11 23.47 9.02
N ARG A 195 24.17 22.25 8.48
CA ARG A 195 23.88 21.92 7.08
C ARG A 195 22.50 21.31 6.90
N ALA A 196 21.78 21.02 7.99
CA ALA A 196 20.44 20.46 7.98
C ALA A 196 19.41 21.57 8.17
N PHE A 197 18.31 21.49 7.42
CA PHE A 197 17.13 22.34 7.64
C PHE A 197 15.99 21.46 8.15
N ILE A 198 15.60 21.65 9.41
CA ILE A 198 14.55 20.89 10.08
C ILE A 198 13.44 21.84 10.49
N VAL A 199 12.20 21.56 10.10
CA VAL A 199 11.05 22.38 10.46
C VAL A 199 10.12 21.61 11.37
N LYS A 200 9.73 22.28 12.46
CA LYS A 200 8.85 21.77 13.51
C LYS A 200 7.67 22.71 13.70
N GLU A 201 6.52 22.15 14.06
CA GLU A 201 5.32 22.91 14.41
C GLU A 201 4.50 22.12 15.43
N ASP A 202 3.68 22.81 16.23
CA ASP A 202 2.70 22.14 17.07
C ASP A 202 1.53 21.64 16.20
N LEU A 203 1.38 20.32 16.09
CA LEU A 203 0.42 19.67 15.19
C LEU A 203 -0.47 18.70 15.95
N ALA A 204 -1.79 18.74 15.69
CA ALA A 204 -2.77 17.83 16.28
C ALA A 204 -2.68 17.67 17.82
N GLY A 205 -2.31 18.76 18.52
CA GLY A 205 -2.17 18.79 19.98
C GLY A 205 -0.84 18.24 20.51
N MET A 206 0.13 17.98 19.64
CA MET A 206 1.51 17.59 20.00
C MET A 206 2.47 18.74 19.72
N GLU A 207 3.43 18.94 20.62
CA GLU A 207 4.44 19.98 20.51
C GLU A 207 5.64 19.52 19.66
N ASP A 208 6.33 20.47 19.01
CA ASP A 208 7.62 20.26 18.34
C ASP A 208 7.64 19.14 17.28
N VAL A 209 6.54 18.93 16.58
CA VAL A 209 6.42 17.86 15.57
C VAL A 209 7.28 18.17 14.35
N VAL A 210 8.31 17.36 14.10
CA VAL A 210 9.10 17.42 12.87
C VAL A 210 8.24 16.99 11.70
N TYR A 211 7.98 17.91 10.77
CA TYR A 211 7.25 17.59 9.54
C TYR A 211 8.09 17.72 8.28
N PHE A 212 9.23 18.40 8.33
CA PHE A 212 10.16 18.54 7.21
C PHE A 212 11.61 18.45 7.68
N ALA A 213 12.43 17.77 6.88
CA ALA A 213 13.87 17.71 7.06
C ALA A 213 14.56 17.67 5.69
N THR A 214 15.66 18.40 5.52
CA THR A 214 16.53 18.31 4.34
C THR A 214 17.97 18.67 4.68
N TYR A 215 18.90 18.49 3.74
CA TYR A 215 20.33 18.67 3.97
C TYR A 215 21.05 19.27 2.77
N LEU A 216 21.92 20.22 3.05
CA LEU A 216 22.86 20.80 2.09
C LEU A 216 24.10 19.90 1.99
N GLU A 217 24.13 19.06 0.94
CA GLU A 217 25.26 18.16 0.67
C GLU A 217 26.48 18.91 0.13
N ASN A 218 26.26 19.89 -0.75
CA ASN A 218 27.35 20.65 -1.33
C ASN A 218 26.85 21.94 -1.97
N THR A 219 27.76 22.88 -2.18
CA THR A 219 27.57 24.01 -3.09
C THR A 219 28.59 23.93 -4.21
N PHE A 220 28.15 24.14 -5.45
CA PHE A 220 29.02 24.16 -6.60
C PHE A 220 29.02 25.54 -7.25
N LYS A 221 30.21 26.04 -7.54
CA LYS A 221 30.40 27.26 -8.32
C LYS A 221 31.10 26.94 -9.64
N GLY A 222 30.36 27.10 -10.73
CA GLY A 222 30.88 27.10 -12.09
C GLY A 222 31.29 28.50 -12.55
N THR A 223 31.76 28.59 -13.80
CA THR A 223 32.09 29.87 -14.43
C THR A 223 30.86 30.69 -14.83
N SER A 224 29.74 30.01 -15.10
CA SER A 224 28.48 30.63 -15.54
C SER A 224 27.32 30.41 -14.60
N GLU A 225 27.35 29.34 -13.80
CA GLU A 225 26.23 28.94 -12.94
C GLU A 225 26.74 28.40 -11.61
N SER A 226 25.99 28.67 -10.55
CA SER A 226 26.20 28.10 -9.22
C SER A 226 24.92 27.40 -8.77
N PHE A 227 25.06 26.29 -8.04
CA PHE A 227 23.92 25.56 -7.49
C PHE A 227 24.27 24.88 -6.17
N ALA A 228 23.25 24.67 -5.35
CA ALA A 228 23.30 23.82 -4.16
C ALA A 228 22.86 22.39 -4.53
N ILE A 229 23.41 21.40 -3.83
CA ILE A 229 22.98 19.99 -3.88
C ILE A 229 22.24 19.69 -2.59
N ILE A 230 20.95 19.40 -2.71
CA ILE A 230 20.03 19.08 -1.63
C ILE A 230 19.79 17.57 -1.58
N LYS A 231 19.96 16.97 -0.39
CA LYS A 231 19.79 15.53 -0.14
C LYS A 231 18.94 15.27 1.10
N TYR A 232 18.55 14.00 1.23
CA TYR A 232 17.86 13.43 2.39
C TYR A 232 16.53 14.13 2.76
N THR A 233 15.85 14.71 1.76
CA THR A 233 14.57 15.38 1.97
C THR A 233 13.50 14.39 2.45
N TRP A 234 12.86 14.71 3.57
CA TRP A 234 11.76 13.97 4.16
C TRP A 234 10.64 14.93 4.53
N LEU A 235 9.40 14.59 4.19
CA LEU A 235 8.23 15.45 4.39
C LEU A 235 6.99 14.60 4.65
N ILE A 236 6.24 14.95 5.70
CA ILE A 236 4.89 14.45 5.95
C ILE A 236 3.83 15.50 5.65
N ASP A 237 2.59 15.05 5.46
CA ASP A 237 1.46 15.93 5.20
C ASP A 237 0.92 16.50 6.50
N LYS A 238 1.37 17.71 6.86
CA LYS A 238 1.06 18.35 8.15
C LYS A 238 -0.42 18.76 8.26
N ASP A 239 -1.10 18.93 7.13
CA ASP A 239 -2.48 19.43 7.06
C ASP A 239 -3.52 18.30 7.16
N ASN A 240 -3.11 17.04 7.01
CA ASN A 240 -3.98 15.87 6.99
C ASN A 240 -3.55 14.82 8.01
N ILE A 241 -3.69 15.14 9.30
CA ILE A 241 -3.47 14.19 10.39
C ILE A 241 -4.78 13.52 10.75
N MET A 242 -4.82 12.19 10.64
CA MET A 242 -5.93 11.39 11.15
C MET A 242 -5.69 11.00 12.60
N SER A 243 -6.77 10.89 13.38
CA SER A 243 -6.74 10.39 14.76
C SER A 243 -7.66 9.18 14.86
N ILE A 244 -7.24 8.17 15.63
CA ILE A 244 -8.06 7.03 16.03
C ILE A 244 -8.27 7.13 17.54
N GLU A 245 -9.51 6.95 17.97
CA GLU A 245 -9.90 6.95 19.37
C GLU A 245 -10.48 5.59 19.78
N GLU A 246 -10.37 5.27 21.07
CA GLU A 246 -11.04 4.10 21.60
C GLU A 246 -12.55 4.19 21.37
N GLY A 247 -13.09 3.16 20.75
CA GLY A 247 -14.50 3.08 20.39
C GLY A 247 -14.82 3.39 18.93
N ASP A 248 -13.87 3.93 18.15
CA ASP A 248 -14.00 4.09 16.71
C ASP A 248 -14.27 2.76 16.02
N LYS A 249 -15.04 2.80 14.92
CA LYS A 249 -15.49 1.61 14.18
C LYS A 249 -14.95 1.59 12.75
N PHE A 250 -14.55 0.40 12.31
CA PHE A 250 -14.01 0.11 10.99
C PHE A 250 -14.69 -1.17 10.49
N GLY A 251 -15.80 -1.01 9.77
CA GLY A 251 -16.72 -2.12 9.50
C GLY A 251 -17.24 -2.76 10.79
N LEU A 252 -16.98 -4.05 10.98
CA LEU A 252 -17.36 -4.77 12.19
C LEU A 252 -16.34 -4.61 13.32
N LEU A 253 -15.14 -4.14 13.03
CA LEU A 253 -14.10 -3.93 14.03
C LEU A 253 -14.36 -2.66 14.82
N LYS A 254 -14.06 -2.69 16.11
CA LYS A 254 -14.08 -1.53 16.99
C LYS A 254 -12.76 -1.41 17.72
N CYS A 255 -12.18 -0.22 17.74
CA CYS A 255 -10.98 0.09 18.51
C CYS A 255 -11.26 -0.14 20.00
N ARG A 256 -10.46 -1.01 20.63
CA ARG A 256 -10.62 -1.43 22.03
C ARG A 256 -9.57 -0.81 22.93
N ALA A 257 -8.37 -0.63 22.41
CA ALA A 257 -7.22 -0.18 23.16
C ALA A 257 -6.22 0.48 22.21
N ILE A 258 -5.59 1.53 22.74
CA ILE A 258 -4.54 2.29 22.09
C ILE A 258 -3.42 2.47 23.12
N SER A 259 -2.17 2.37 22.66
CA SER A 259 -1.04 2.97 23.39
C SER A 259 -0.27 3.91 22.47
N GLU A 260 0.83 4.44 23.01
CA GLU A 260 1.85 5.18 22.26
C GLU A 260 2.23 4.49 20.94
N ASN A 261 2.40 3.15 20.91
CA ASN A 261 2.96 2.48 19.75
C ASN A 261 2.10 1.35 19.16
N TRP A 262 0.91 1.05 19.68
CA TRP A 262 0.04 0.02 19.10
C TRP A 262 -1.44 0.39 19.15
N ILE A 263 -2.20 -0.19 18.23
CA ILE A 263 -3.65 -0.11 18.15
C ILE A 263 -4.20 -1.52 18.08
N ASN A 264 -5.28 -1.78 18.83
CA ASN A 264 -6.00 -3.03 18.76
C ASN A 264 -7.49 -2.81 18.63
N MET A 265 -8.05 -3.61 17.73
CA MET A 265 -9.45 -3.58 17.37
C MET A 265 -9.97 -5.01 17.41
N SER A 266 -11.24 -5.16 17.75
CA SER A 266 -11.90 -6.45 17.66
C SER A 266 -13.34 -6.30 17.25
N ASN A 267 -13.92 -7.37 16.70
CA ASN A 267 -15.29 -7.35 16.23
C ASN A 267 -16.28 -6.93 17.33
N ASP A 268 -17.19 -6.00 17.01
CA ASP A 268 -18.21 -5.44 17.92
C ASP A 268 -19.56 -6.14 17.79
N ALA A 269 -19.69 -6.98 16.77
CA ALA A 269 -20.82 -7.85 16.49
C ALA A 269 -20.33 -9.30 16.37
N VAL A 270 -21.22 -10.24 16.64
CA VAL A 270 -21.01 -11.66 16.33
C VAL A 270 -20.85 -11.80 14.82
N ILE A 271 -19.87 -12.57 14.37
CA ILE A 271 -19.64 -12.87 12.96
C ILE A 271 -20.03 -14.33 12.72
N THR A 272 -21.08 -14.55 11.95
CA THR A 272 -21.47 -15.89 11.50
C THR A 272 -20.83 -16.15 10.14
N LEU A 273 -19.94 -17.14 10.07
CA LEU A 273 -19.29 -17.52 8.83
C LEU A 273 -20.24 -18.38 7.98
N GLU A 274 -20.79 -17.77 6.94
CA GLU A 274 -21.63 -18.47 5.97
C GLU A 274 -20.79 -19.41 5.12
N MET A 275 -21.25 -20.66 4.98
CA MET A 275 -20.47 -21.70 4.30
C MET A 275 -20.38 -21.39 2.79
N ASN A 276 -19.15 -21.15 2.30
CA ASN A 276 -18.78 -20.75 0.94
C ASN A 276 -19.09 -19.30 0.52
N ASP A 277 -19.64 -18.48 1.42
CA ASP A 277 -19.85 -17.06 1.13
C ASP A 277 -18.73 -16.19 1.70
N ALA A 278 -18.62 -14.98 1.18
CA ALA A 278 -17.74 -13.94 1.72
C ALA A 278 -18.45 -13.24 2.88
N VAL A 279 -17.83 -13.26 4.06
CA VAL A 279 -18.33 -12.54 5.24
C VAL A 279 -17.40 -11.39 5.55
N TYR A 280 -17.84 -10.17 5.21
CA TYR A 280 -17.09 -8.94 5.38
C TYR A 280 -16.99 -8.53 6.86
N PHE A 281 -15.79 -8.13 7.28
CA PHE A 281 -15.54 -7.58 8.62
C PHE A 281 -14.92 -6.18 8.58
N THR A 282 -14.46 -5.72 7.40
CA THR A 282 -14.25 -4.32 7.04
C THR A 282 -14.93 -4.06 5.68
N ASP A 283 -14.89 -2.85 5.12
CA ASP A 283 -15.53 -2.62 3.81
C ASP A 283 -14.78 -3.31 2.66
N ASP A 284 -13.50 -3.66 2.84
CA ASP A 284 -12.66 -4.32 1.83
C ASP A 284 -12.31 -5.77 2.18
N TRP A 285 -12.26 -6.12 3.46
CA TRP A 285 -11.77 -7.41 3.94
C TRP A 285 -12.91 -8.33 4.38
N TYR A 286 -12.82 -9.58 3.95
CA TYR A 286 -13.79 -10.62 4.25
C TYR A 286 -13.12 -11.94 4.59
N LEU A 287 -13.82 -12.78 5.35
CA LEU A 287 -13.46 -14.18 5.57
C LEU A 287 -14.24 -15.07 4.58
N LYS A 288 -13.61 -16.15 4.13
CA LYS A 288 -14.25 -17.16 3.28
C LYS A 288 -13.92 -18.56 3.75
N THR A 289 -14.96 -19.38 3.88
CA THR A 289 -14.88 -20.78 4.30
C THR A 289 -14.78 -21.72 3.08
N SER A 290 -14.16 -22.89 3.26
CA SER A 290 -13.97 -23.89 2.21
C SER A 290 -15.07 -24.95 2.22
N LYS A 291 -15.57 -25.31 1.03
CA LYS A 291 -16.46 -26.47 0.80
C LYS A 291 -15.76 -27.82 0.93
N ALA A 292 -14.45 -27.86 0.70
CA ALA A 292 -13.75 -29.06 0.22
C ALA A 292 -12.99 -29.85 1.30
N GLY A 293 -12.83 -29.31 2.50
CA GLY A 293 -12.11 -29.97 3.58
C GLY A 293 -12.81 -29.75 4.90
N MET A 294 -13.24 -30.84 5.54
CA MET A 294 -13.49 -30.81 6.97
C MET A 294 -12.14 -30.52 7.62
N GLY A 295 -12.05 -29.43 8.36
CA GLY A 295 -10.89 -29.15 9.20
C GLY A 295 -10.70 -30.25 10.23
N THR A 296 -9.69 -30.10 11.07
CA THR A 296 -9.51 -30.98 12.22
C THR A 296 -10.70 -30.84 13.17
N ASP A 297 -11.04 -31.91 13.91
CA ASP A 297 -12.10 -31.92 14.94
C ASP A 297 -13.49 -31.47 14.48
N ASP A 298 -13.90 -31.92 13.29
CA ASP A 298 -15.15 -31.53 12.61
C ASP A 298 -15.23 -30.03 12.27
N GLY A 299 -14.10 -29.33 12.24
CA GLY A 299 -14.00 -27.93 11.83
C GLY A 299 -14.07 -27.72 10.31
N PHE A 300 -13.58 -26.57 9.86
CA PHE A 300 -13.50 -26.18 8.45
C PHE A 300 -12.24 -25.37 8.18
N LEU A 301 -11.89 -25.28 6.90
CA LEU A 301 -10.80 -24.43 6.43
C LEU A 301 -11.34 -23.05 6.05
N PHE A 302 -10.59 -21.99 6.35
CA PHE A 302 -10.98 -20.62 6.03
C PHE A 302 -9.79 -19.69 5.85
N TYR A 303 -10.01 -18.54 5.22
CA TYR A 303 -8.99 -17.53 4.96
C TYR A 303 -9.62 -16.12 4.86
N PRO A 304 -8.87 -15.06 5.19
CA PRO A 304 -9.22 -13.69 4.86
C PRO A 304 -8.86 -13.38 3.42
N ALA A 305 -9.56 -12.45 2.82
CA ALA A 305 -9.28 -11.96 1.48
C ALA A 305 -9.81 -10.52 1.30
N MET A 306 -9.35 -9.88 0.24
CA MET A 306 -9.87 -8.62 -0.27
C MET A 306 -9.86 -8.62 -1.80
N ASN A 307 -10.70 -7.79 -2.41
CA ASN A 307 -10.69 -7.59 -3.86
C ASN A 307 -10.06 -6.24 -4.22
N VAL A 308 -9.13 -6.25 -5.17
CA VAL A 308 -8.51 -5.05 -5.73
C VAL A 308 -9.08 -4.84 -7.12
N VAL A 309 -9.71 -3.68 -7.35
CA VAL A 309 -10.32 -3.33 -8.64
C VAL A 309 -9.34 -2.49 -9.45
N PHE A 310 -9.13 -2.87 -10.71
CA PHE A 310 -8.31 -2.08 -11.63
C PHE A 310 -9.24 -1.31 -12.56
N GLU A 311 -9.11 0.02 -12.58
CA GLU A 311 -9.74 0.82 -13.62
C GLU A 311 -8.94 0.63 -14.92
N THR A 312 -9.54 -0.05 -15.89
CA THR A 312 -8.97 -0.16 -17.23
C THR A 312 -9.10 1.20 -17.91
N ALA A 313 -8.00 1.92 -18.07
CA ALA A 313 -7.96 3.09 -18.94
C ALA A 313 -8.25 2.61 -20.37
N THR A 314 -9.45 2.90 -20.87
CA THR A 314 -9.79 2.66 -22.27
C THR A 314 -9.09 3.75 -23.08
N GLU A 315 -7.87 3.47 -23.57
CA GLU A 315 -7.29 4.30 -24.62
C GLU A 315 -8.14 4.13 -25.88
N THR A 316 -8.91 5.16 -26.21
CA THR A 316 -9.52 5.27 -27.54
C THR A 316 -8.38 5.50 -28.54
N GLU A 317 -7.93 4.45 -29.22
CA GLU A 317 -7.10 4.59 -30.42
C GLU A 317 -7.90 5.37 -31.48
N ASN A 318 -7.58 6.65 -31.63
CA ASN A 318 -7.89 7.37 -32.86
C ASN A 318 -6.91 6.88 -33.93
N VAL A 319 -7.35 5.93 -34.75
CA VAL A 319 -6.65 5.53 -35.97
C VAL A 319 -6.65 6.72 -36.92
N VAL A 320 -5.51 7.42 -36.99
CA VAL A 320 -5.22 8.39 -38.06
C VAL A 320 -4.62 7.60 -39.22
N GLU A 321 -5.42 7.36 -40.27
CA GLU A 321 -4.91 6.84 -41.53
C GLU A 321 -3.98 7.88 -42.20
N ILE A 322 -2.72 7.51 -42.44
CA ILE A 322 -1.81 8.25 -43.33
C ILE A 322 -1.39 7.29 -44.45
N PRO A 323 -1.49 7.70 -45.74
CA PRO A 323 -1.40 6.79 -46.86
C PRO A 323 0.03 6.37 -47.21
N SER A 324 0.11 5.15 -47.76
CA SER A 324 1.27 4.45 -48.29
C SER A 324 2.12 5.25 -49.29
N SER A 325 3.45 5.16 -49.18
CA SER A 325 4.39 5.39 -50.28
C SER A 325 5.49 4.33 -50.31
N THR A 326 5.78 3.88 -51.52
CA THR A 326 6.49 2.66 -51.94
C THR A 326 8.03 2.77 -51.91
N GLU A 327 8.66 1.59 -51.72
CA GLU A 327 9.95 1.09 -52.26
C GLU A 327 11.28 1.81 -51.92
N SER A 328 12.20 1.05 -51.29
CA SER A 328 13.34 0.44 -52.00
C SER A 328 14.23 -0.39 -51.05
N GLU A 329 14.40 -1.68 -51.36
CA GLU A 329 15.48 -2.60 -50.93
C GLU A 329 16.69 -2.41 -51.89
N PRO A 330 18.00 -2.62 -51.55
CA PRO A 330 18.65 -3.86 -51.08
C PRO A 330 19.77 -3.63 -50.02
N GLU A 331 20.58 -4.57 -49.50
CA GLU A 331 21.16 -5.80 -50.03
C GLU A 331 21.77 -6.66 -48.89
N ILE A 332 21.92 -7.95 -49.18
CA ILE A 332 22.40 -9.09 -48.39
C ILE A 332 23.91 -9.02 -48.08
N VAL A 333 24.35 -9.50 -46.91
CA VAL A 333 25.62 -10.25 -46.79
C VAL A 333 25.47 -11.40 -45.77
N GLU A 334 25.70 -12.62 -46.26
CA GLU A 334 25.73 -13.89 -45.55
C GLU A 334 27.06 -14.14 -44.81
N GLU A 335 27.03 -14.93 -43.74
CA GLU A 335 27.98 -16.02 -43.42
C GLU A 335 27.36 -16.79 -42.23
N ALA A 336 26.92 -18.05 -42.28
CA ALA A 336 27.48 -19.32 -42.76
C ALA A 336 27.48 -20.31 -41.56
N THR A 337 26.61 -21.32 -41.66
CA THR A 337 26.80 -22.77 -41.30
C THR A 337 27.32 -23.15 -39.90
N SER A 338 26.81 -24.16 -39.19
CA SER A 338 26.49 -25.52 -39.66
C SER A 338 25.59 -26.31 -38.67
N GLU A 339 24.64 -27.05 -39.25
CA GLU A 339 24.23 -28.45 -38.99
C GLU A 339 24.36 -29.07 -37.59
N ALA A 340 23.26 -29.58 -37.04
CA ALA A 340 22.87 -31.00 -37.20
C ALA A 340 21.67 -31.38 -36.29
N ASP A 341 20.56 -31.79 -36.93
CA ASP A 341 19.53 -32.73 -36.43
C ASP A 341 20.05 -34.19 -36.72
N PRO A 342 19.42 -35.35 -36.38
CA PRO A 342 18.04 -35.54 -35.94
C PRO A 342 17.67 -36.73 -35.00
N THR A 343 16.37 -36.80 -34.72
CA THR A 343 15.47 -38.00 -34.59
C THR A 343 15.12 -38.62 -33.22
N VAL A 344 13.84 -38.56 -32.79
CA VAL A 344 12.70 -39.56 -32.79
C VAL A 344 12.90 -40.69 -31.72
N VAL A 345 11.99 -41.22 -30.88
CA VAL A 345 10.57 -41.69 -30.99
C VAL A 345 9.95 -41.92 -29.58
N ASP A 346 8.61 -41.88 -29.53
CA ASP A 346 7.57 -42.33 -28.57
C ASP A 346 7.90 -43.24 -27.36
N ASP A 347 7.17 -43.09 -26.23
CA ASP A 347 6.02 -43.96 -25.88
C ASP A 347 5.27 -43.58 -24.57
N ILE A 348 3.97 -43.87 -24.57
CA ILE A 348 2.90 -43.76 -23.54
C ILE A 348 2.83 -45.11 -22.78
N PRO A 349 2.44 -45.28 -21.47
CA PRO A 349 1.04 -45.27 -20.98
C PRO A 349 0.77 -44.80 -19.52
N ALA A 350 -0.39 -44.19 -19.26
CA ALA A 350 -1.62 -44.73 -18.60
C ALA A 350 -1.42 -45.10 -17.12
N ASP A 351 -2.35 -45.02 -16.17
CA ASP A 351 -3.81 -44.94 -16.06
C ASP A 351 -4.03 -44.62 -14.54
N SER A 352 -5.06 -43.97 -14.01
CA SER A 352 -6.46 -44.38 -13.95
C SER A 352 -7.14 -43.41 -12.94
N SER A 353 -8.30 -42.83 -13.25
CA SER A 353 -9.65 -43.25 -12.79
C SER A 353 -9.96 -42.85 -11.33
N SER A 354 -11.13 -42.37 -10.90
CA SER A 354 -12.45 -42.02 -11.49
C SER A 354 -13.34 -41.54 -10.31
N VAL A 355 -14.06 -40.41 -10.38
CA VAL A 355 -15.51 -40.27 -10.66
C VAL A 355 -16.45 -40.24 -9.42
N SER A 356 -17.02 -39.04 -9.16
CA SER A 356 -18.45 -38.73 -8.89
C SER A 356 -19.15 -39.22 -7.59
N SER A 357 -20.28 -38.73 -7.06
CA SER A 357 -21.34 -37.75 -7.42
C SER A 357 -22.12 -37.32 -6.15
N ALA A 358 -22.72 -36.12 -6.17
CA ALA A 358 -24.11 -35.68 -5.81
C ALA A 358 -24.94 -36.43 -4.69
N ASP A 359 -25.92 -35.89 -3.96
CA ASP A 359 -26.71 -34.63 -4.00
C ASP A 359 -27.65 -34.53 -2.75
N VAL A 360 -28.02 -33.29 -2.35
CA VAL A 360 -29.37 -32.75 -1.93
C VAL A 360 -30.08 -33.34 -0.67
N SER A 361 -30.65 -32.60 0.31
CA SER A 361 -31.70 -31.55 0.22
C SER A 361 -32.06 -30.87 1.58
N THR A 362 -32.36 -29.55 1.55
CA THR A 362 -33.42 -28.71 2.25
C THR A 362 -33.61 -28.71 3.79
N ALA A 363 -33.95 -27.61 4.50
CA ALA A 363 -34.91 -26.50 4.22
C ALA A 363 -34.71 -25.22 5.11
N GLU A 364 -35.45 -24.15 4.75
CA GLU A 364 -35.45 -22.72 5.13
C GLU A 364 -36.05 -22.30 6.51
N TYR A 365 -35.74 -21.06 7.00
CA TYR A 365 -36.64 -19.87 7.11
C TYR A 365 -35.94 -18.63 7.77
N GLY A 366 -36.11 -17.40 7.23
CA GLY A 366 -35.50 -16.10 7.67
C GLY A 366 -36.33 -15.26 8.67
N PRO A 367 -36.34 -13.89 8.68
CA PRO A 367 -35.42 -12.88 8.09
C PRO A 367 -35.00 -11.68 9.02
N GLU A 368 -33.94 -10.98 8.57
CA GLU A 368 -33.59 -9.53 8.58
C GLU A 368 -33.58 -8.61 9.83
N GLU A 369 -32.47 -7.87 9.99
CA GLU A 369 -32.48 -6.42 10.29
C GLU A 369 -31.25 -5.70 9.68
N HIS A 370 -31.48 -4.69 8.84
CA HIS A 370 -30.47 -3.83 8.19
C HIS A 370 -30.00 -2.72 9.13
N VAL A 371 -28.68 -2.47 9.23
CA VAL A 371 -28.12 -1.28 9.91
C VAL A 371 -27.28 -0.45 8.93
N GLN A 372 -27.48 0.86 9.05
CA GLN A 372 -27.04 1.95 8.20
C GLN A 372 -25.52 2.17 8.18
N THR A 373 -25.06 2.62 7.01
CA THR A 373 -23.71 2.99 6.61
C THR A 373 -23.17 4.20 7.41
N SER A 374 -21.97 4.08 7.98
CA SER A 374 -21.20 5.19 8.54
C SER A 374 -20.31 5.83 7.47
N GLU A 375 -20.06 7.14 7.58
CA GLU A 375 -19.23 7.91 6.66
C GLU A 375 -17.79 7.35 6.58
N SER A 376 -17.30 7.10 5.36
CA SER A 376 -15.97 6.57 5.06
C SER A 376 -14.88 7.57 5.45
N LEU A 377 -13.85 7.11 6.15
CA LEU A 377 -12.67 7.92 6.45
C LEU A 377 -12.07 8.53 5.16
N PRO A 378 -11.54 9.76 5.20
CA PRO A 378 -10.74 10.30 4.10
C PRO A 378 -9.57 9.34 3.81
N GLY A 379 -9.62 8.66 2.66
CA GLY A 379 -8.65 7.61 2.31
C GLY A 379 -9.19 6.17 2.32
N PHE A 380 -10.46 5.96 2.67
CA PHE A 380 -11.20 4.69 2.50
C PHE A 380 -11.95 4.61 1.16
N LEU A 381 -11.61 5.49 0.20
CA LEU A 381 -12.06 5.31 -1.17
C LEU A 381 -11.29 4.13 -1.77
N SER A 382 -12.03 3.24 -2.43
CA SER A 382 -11.56 2.04 -3.14
C SER A 382 -10.14 2.21 -3.69
N ILE A 383 -9.26 1.25 -3.42
CA ILE A 383 -7.88 1.26 -3.91
C ILE A 383 -7.92 1.10 -5.44
N THR A 384 -8.07 2.21 -6.16
CA THR A 384 -7.82 2.27 -7.59
C THR A 384 -6.30 2.25 -7.78
N ALA A 385 -5.74 1.08 -8.08
CA ALA A 385 -4.32 0.97 -8.38
C ALA A 385 -4.05 1.55 -9.77
N VAL A 386 -3.38 2.71 -9.85
CA VAL A 386 -2.79 3.21 -11.11
C VAL A 386 -1.51 2.42 -11.37
N ALA A 387 -1.54 1.47 -12.30
CA ALA A 387 -0.40 0.64 -12.63
C ALA A 387 0.65 1.42 -13.45
N GLY A 388 1.77 1.78 -12.81
CA GLY A 388 3.00 2.18 -13.51
C GLY A 388 3.79 0.95 -13.93
N LEU A 389 3.52 0.40 -15.11
CA LEU A 389 4.22 -0.74 -15.68
C LEU A 389 5.57 -0.30 -16.27
N VAL A 390 6.66 -0.45 -15.53
CA VAL A 390 8.02 -0.49 -16.12
C VAL A 390 8.34 -1.95 -16.42
N MET A 391 8.01 -2.38 -17.63
CA MET A 391 8.26 -3.73 -18.12
C MET A 391 9.72 -3.86 -18.58
N SER A 392 10.53 -4.57 -17.81
CA SER A 392 11.80 -5.13 -18.29
C SER A 392 11.50 -6.34 -19.17
N VAL A 393 11.17 -6.11 -20.44
CA VAL A 393 11.13 -7.16 -21.47
C VAL A 393 12.19 -6.85 -22.51
N PHE A 394 13.41 -7.26 -22.22
CA PHE A 394 14.36 -7.64 -23.25
C PHE A 394 14.75 -9.09 -22.97
N ILE A 395 14.77 -9.89 -24.03
CA ILE A 395 15.02 -11.34 -24.06
C ILE A 395 13.75 -12.19 -23.87
N LEU A 396 12.91 -12.25 -24.91
CA LEU A 396 12.60 -13.50 -25.62
C LEU A 396 11.69 -13.19 -26.83
N ASN A 397 12.27 -12.64 -27.88
CA ASN A 397 11.72 -12.79 -29.24
C ASN A 397 12.86 -13.19 -30.17
N ARG A 398 13.11 -14.50 -30.21
CA ARG A 398 13.69 -15.15 -31.39
C ARG A 398 13.21 -16.60 -31.40
N ARG A 399 12.07 -16.81 -32.05
CA ARG A 399 11.75 -18.06 -32.73
C ARG A 399 11.25 -17.70 -34.12
N LEU A 400 11.64 -18.51 -35.11
CA LEU A 400 11.36 -18.44 -36.55
C LEU A 400 12.37 -17.60 -37.35
N GLU A 401 13.53 -18.19 -37.64
CA GLU A 401 13.79 -18.89 -38.91
C GLU A 401 14.61 -20.15 -38.65
#